data_AF-A0A9N9IBK1-F1
#
_entry.id   AF-A0A9N9IBK1-F1
#
_cell.length_a   1.000
_cell.length_b   1.000
_cell.length_c   1.000
_cell.angle_alpha   90.00
_cell.angle_beta   90.00
_cell.angle_gamma   90.00
#
_symmetry.space_group_name_H-M   'P 1'
#
loop_
_entity.id
_entity.type
_entity.pdbx_description
1 polymer ?
#
loop_
_entity_poly.entity_id
_entity_poly.type
_entity_poly.pdbx_seq_one_letter_code
_entity_poly.pdbx_strand_id
1 'polypeptide(L)'
;GWSNIRRDSIINYIITTPKPLFFKSIHMNEEQHTALNIANGIDNVIQELDVNKFVAIITDNATNMKAAWNILMTRYPTKIFLGCWAHGINLWIKDILKLDWSKNILEIKGDIPLLSVAFFKLQQLEKLIRNNTEIPNIVITESLKLVEWRWDNFLYNPATIVAYKLDPRYCGETLNPKRWDAIIERELMRLAGPENEDQILEEFAEFVGKIGGFSINHLWGPIKEKPYNWWNLVKARYPILSDIALKVLSIPATSAASERNWSTFSFIHTKLRNRLLNPRVEKIVYIYWNLRILRSLEWPLSIDELKKKGYLLEDNIINTESNEIELIEEDNFLSDDSSYTNTMNSADENDTSNMDHDINSISSIEDTNNNEQTLFYQM
;
A
#
# COMPACT_ATOMS: atom_id res chain seq x y z
N GLY A 1 -7.30 1.29 -9.67
CA GLY A 1 -8.48 2.20 -9.85
C GLY A 1 -9.77 1.38 -9.86
N TRP A 2 -10.88 1.93 -10.35
CA TRP A 2 -12.16 1.22 -10.56
C TRP A 2 -12.94 1.81 -11.74
N SER A 3 -13.56 0.96 -12.56
CA SER A 3 -14.45 1.38 -13.65
C SER A 3 -15.90 1.31 -13.18
N ASN A 4 -16.66 2.39 -13.34
CA ASN A 4 -18.04 2.44 -12.89
C ASN A 4 -19.00 1.72 -13.85
N ILE A 5 -20.29 1.76 -13.52
CA ILE A 5 -21.36 1.07 -14.27
C ILE A 5 -21.61 1.64 -15.68
N ARG A 6 -21.04 2.80 -15.99
CA ARG A 6 -21.04 3.47 -17.31
C ARG A 6 -19.72 3.26 -18.07
N ARG A 7 -18.76 2.54 -17.47
CA ARG A 7 -17.35 2.39 -17.86
C ARG A 7 -16.45 3.61 -17.62
N ASP A 8 -16.96 4.71 -17.04
CA ASP A 8 -16.11 5.82 -16.61
C ASP A 8 -15.08 5.30 -15.60
N SER A 9 -13.79 5.60 -15.79
CA SER A 9 -12.76 5.18 -14.83
C SER A 9 -12.62 6.17 -13.68
N ILE A 10 -12.25 5.67 -12.51
CA ILE A 10 -12.21 6.42 -11.26
C ILE A 10 -10.94 6.06 -10.47
N ILE A 11 -10.28 7.08 -9.91
CA ILE A 11 -9.22 6.97 -8.90
C ILE A 11 -9.68 7.67 -7.62
N ASN A 12 -9.86 6.89 -6.56
CA ASN A 12 -10.18 7.39 -5.23
C ASN A 12 -8.90 7.64 -4.44
N TYR A 13 -8.86 8.79 -3.76
CA TYR A 13 -7.78 9.21 -2.88
C TYR A 13 -8.28 9.08 -1.43
N ILE A 14 -7.55 8.31 -0.62
CA ILE A 14 -7.87 8.04 0.78
C ILE A 14 -6.64 8.39 1.63
N ILE A 15 -6.84 9.30 2.58
CA ILE A 15 -5.79 9.76 3.51
C ILE A 15 -5.90 8.90 4.76
N THR A 16 -4.81 8.30 5.22
CA THR A 16 -4.84 7.38 6.37
C THR A 16 -3.93 7.86 7.49
N THR A 17 -4.51 8.44 8.54
CA THR A 17 -3.83 8.73 9.82
C THR A 17 -4.88 9.12 10.89
N PRO A 18 -5.05 8.38 12.00
CA PRO A 18 -4.80 6.93 12.15
C PRO A 18 -5.91 6.08 11.50
N LYS A 19 -7.01 6.69 11.04
CA LYS A 19 -8.14 6.04 10.35
C LYS A 19 -8.16 6.48 8.87
N PRO A 20 -8.70 5.66 7.94
CA PRO A 20 -8.70 5.97 6.51
C PRO A 20 -9.86 6.91 6.13
N LEU A 21 -9.60 8.21 5.98
CA LEU A 21 -10.53 9.24 5.50
C LEU A 21 -10.65 9.20 3.97
N PHE A 22 -11.88 9.14 3.44
CA PHE A 22 -12.10 9.34 2.01
C PHE A 22 -11.94 10.82 1.67
N PHE A 23 -10.97 11.16 0.83
CA PHE A 23 -10.68 12.55 0.47
C PHE A 23 -11.49 12.98 -0.76
N LYS A 24 -11.26 12.35 -1.92
CA LYS A 24 -12.01 12.62 -3.16
C LYS A 24 -11.86 11.53 -4.21
N SER A 25 -12.65 11.64 -5.27
CA SER A 25 -12.70 10.77 -6.46
C SER A 25 -12.37 11.59 -7.71
N ILE A 26 -11.30 11.23 -8.42
CA ILE A 26 -10.99 11.80 -9.74
C ILE A 26 -11.48 10.84 -10.82
N HIS A 27 -12.31 11.34 -11.73
CA HIS A 27 -12.75 10.63 -12.92
C HIS A 27 -11.70 10.74 -14.03
N MET A 28 -11.48 9.65 -14.75
CA MET A 28 -10.54 9.54 -15.85
C MET A 28 -11.18 8.89 -17.07
N ASN A 29 -10.86 9.42 -18.25
CA ASN A 29 -11.20 8.81 -19.54
C ASN A 29 -10.24 7.67 -19.87
N GLU A 30 -10.58 6.78 -20.80
CA GLU A 30 -9.82 5.55 -21.09
C GLU A 30 -8.35 5.82 -21.49
N GLU A 31 -8.09 6.89 -22.25
CA GLU A 31 -6.73 7.35 -22.63
C GLU A 31 -5.85 7.80 -21.43
N GLN A 32 -6.42 7.98 -20.24
CA GLN A 32 -5.76 8.65 -19.12
C GLN A 32 -5.06 7.69 -18.13
N HIS A 33 -4.99 6.39 -18.42
CA HIS A 33 -4.28 5.40 -17.60
C HIS A 33 -2.77 5.27 -17.87
N THR A 34 -2.18 6.25 -18.56
CA THR A 34 -0.72 6.36 -18.70
C THR A 34 -0.06 6.65 -17.35
N ALA A 35 1.18 6.18 -17.18
CA ALA A 35 1.99 6.44 -15.99
C ALA A 35 2.13 7.93 -15.66
N LEU A 36 2.24 8.78 -16.69
CA LEU A 36 2.35 10.23 -16.55
C LEU A 36 1.05 10.86 -16.02
N ASN A 37 -0.11 10.43 -16.52
CA ASN A 37 -1.41 10.95 -16.10
C ASN A 37 -1.77 10.50 -14.68
N ILE A 38 -1.42 9.26 -14.31
CA ILE A 38 -1.50 8.77 -12.92
C ILE A 38 -0.58 9.57 -12.01
N ALA A 39 0.68 9.79 -12.41
CA ALA A 39 1.64 10.58 -11.64
C ALA A 39 1.13 12.01 -11.42
N ASN A 40 0.68 12.70 -12.47
CA ASN A 40 0.14 14.06 -12.37
C ASN A 40 -1.16 14.12 -11.55
N GLY A 41 -2.02 13.10 -11.60
CA GLY A 41 -3.21 12.99 -10.75
C GLY A 41 -2.87 12.92 -9.26
N ILE A 42 -1.86 12.12 -8.91
CA ILE A 42 -1.32 12.03 -7.55
C ILE A 42 -0.63 13.33 -7.14
N ASP A 43 0.16 13.93 -8.04
CA ASP A 43 0.89 15.19 -7.83
C ASP A 43 -0.02 16.36 -7.44
N ASN A 44 -1.18 16.48 -8.11
CA ASN A 44 -2.19 17.47 -7.77
C ASN A 44 -2.73 17.30 -6.34
N VAL A 45 -2.91 16.05 -5.87
CA VAL A 45 -3.39 15.74 -4.51
C VAL A 45 -2.29 15.94 -3.46
N ILE A 46 -1.04 15.66 -3.82
CA ILE A 46 0.15 15.98 -3.03
C ILE A 46 0.23 17.48 -2.72
N GLN A 47 0.03 18.31 -3.75
CA GLN A 47 0.11 19.77 -3.62
C GLN A 47 -1.09 20.35 -2.84
N GLU A 48 -2.30 19.86 -3.11
CA GLU A 48 -3.55 20.27 -2.43
C GLU A 48 -3.54 20.00 -0.91
N LEU A 49 -2.87 18.92 -0.47
CA LEU A 49 -2.74 18.56 0.95
C LEU A 49 -1.50 19.16 1.64
N ASP A 50 -0.64 19.81 0.87
CA ASP A 50 0.77 20.15 1.14
C ASP A 50 1.71 18.94 1.32
N VAL A 51 2.83 19.02 0.60
CA VAL A 51 3.89 18.01 0.46
C VAL A 51 4.39 17.48 1.80
N ASN A 52 4.35 18.30 2.86
CA ASN A 52 4.90 17.94 4.17
C ASN A 52 3.98 17.01 4.98
N LYS A 53 2.68 16.93 4.66
CA LYS A 53 1.70 16.20 5.50
C LYS A 53 1.61 14.69 5.26
N PHE A 54 2.30 14.15 4.26
CA PHE A 54 2.33 12.70 4.00
C PHE A 54 3.74 12.12 4.00
N VAL A 55 3.81 10.81 4.30
CA VAL A 55 5.03 9.99 4.32
C VAL A 55 5.10 9.11 3.07
N ALA A 56 3.98 8.44 2.78
CA ALA A 56 3.92 7.37 1.79
C ALA A 56 2.65 7.41 0.97
N ILE A 57 2.72 6.86 -0.25
CA ILE A 57 1.61 6.66 -1.18
C ILE A 57 1.58 5.18 -1.57
N ILE A 58 0.39 4.58 -1.50
CA ILE A 58 0.15 3.14 -1.67
C ILE A 58 -0.88 2.96 -2.78
N THR A 59 -0.55 2.18 -3.80
CA THR A 59 -1.47 1.85 -4.92
C THR A 59 -1.60 0.34 -5.11
N ASP A 60 -2.37 -0.08 -6.09
CA ASP A 60 -2.22 -1.43 -6.66
C ASP A 60 -0.87 -1.56 -7.40
N ASN A 61 -0.50 -2.80 -7.74
CA ASN A 61 0.87 -3.16 -8.16
C ASN A 61 0.99 -3.25 -9.70
N ALA A 62 0.09 -2.58 -10.44
CA ALA A 62 0.08 -2.58 -11.90
C ALA A 62 1.33 -1.90 -12.50
N THR A 63 1.64 -2.22 -13.75
CA THR A 63 2.85 -1.72 -14.45
C THR A 63 2.84 -0.20 -14.62
N ASN A 64 1.69 0.39 -14.93
CA ASN A 64 1.51 1.84 -15.02
C ASN A 64 1.64 2.54 -13.65
N MET A 65 1.25 1.90 -12.55
CA MET A 65 1.48 2.42 -11.19
C MET A 65 2.98 2.46 -10.87
N LYS A 66 3.72 1.37 -11.12
CA LYS A 66 5.19 1.32 -10.92
C LYS A 66 5.91 2.41 -11.72
N ALA A 67 5.52 2.59 -12.99
CA ALA A 67 6.07 3.65 -13.82
C ALA A 67 5.68 5.06 -13.32
N ALA A 68 4.48 5.25 -12.76
CA ALA A 68 4.09 6.51 -12.11
C ALA A 68 4.89 6.78 -10.83
N TRP A 69 5.19 5.75 -10.03
CA TRP A 69 6.06 5.86 -8.85
C TRP A 69 7.45 6.37 -9.23
N ASN A 70 8.04 5.89 -10.34
CA ASN A 70 9.37 6.35 -10.79
C ASN A 70 9.39 7.87 -11.10
N ILE A 71 8.34 8.38 -11.74
CA ILE A 71 8.16 9.81 -12.00
C ILE A 71 8.03 10.58 -10.67
N LEU A 72 7.23 10.06 -9.72
CA LEU A 72 6.97 10.72 -8.44
C LEU A 72 8.15 10.64 -7.46
N MET A 73 8.95 9.58 -7.45
CA MET A 73 10.20 9.48 -6.68
C MET A 73 11.23 10.52 -7.14
N THR A 74 11.22 10.88 -8.43
CA THR A 74 12.06 11.96 -8.98
C THR A 74 11.58 13.34 -8.52
N ARG A 75 10.26 13.56 -8.40
CA ARG A 75 9.67 14.81 -7.87
C ARG A 75 9.77 14.93 -6.35
N TYR A 76 9.74 13.81 -5.63
CA TYR A 76 9.64 13.74 -4.17
C TYR A 76 10.62 12.72 -3.55
N PRO A 77 11.95 12.97 -3.59
CA PRO A 77 12.96 11.98 -3.22
C PRO A 77 12.95 11.50 -1.75
N THR A 78 12.27 12.22 -0.85
CA THR A 78 12.13 11.89 0.58
C THR A 78 10.84 11.13 0.91
N LYS A 79 10.00 10.81 -0.08
CA LYS A 79 8.71 10.12 0.09
C LYS A 79 8.80 8.65 -0.28
N ILE A 80 7.83 7.86 0.16
CA ILE A 80 7.80 6.40 -0.07
C ILE A 80 6.64 6.05 -1.01
N PHE A 81 6.91 5.28 -2.05
CA PHE A 81 5.90 4.82 -3.01
C PHE A 81 5.93 3.29 -3.06
N LEU A 82 4.80 2.64 -2.78
CA LEU A 82 4.75 1.18 -2.65
C LEU A 82 3.45 0.54 -3.16
N GLY A 83 3.54 -0.76 -3.44
CA GLY A 83 2.40 -1.60 -3.80
C GLY A 83 1.64 -2.15 -2.60
N CYS A 84 0.39 -2.52 -2.82
CA CYS A 84 -0.46 -3.20 -1.87
C CYS A 84 0.01 -4.63 -1.60
N TRP A 85 0.33 -4.92 -0.34
CA TRP A 85 0.77 -6.23 0.13
C TRP A 85 -0.31 -7.30 0.05
N ALA A 86 -1.56 -6.96 0.39
CA ALA A 86 -2.67 -7.90 0.29
C ALA A 86 -2.89 -8.36 -1.15
N HIS A 87 -2.70 -7.46 -2.13
CA HIS A 87 -2.76 -7.80 -3.55
C HIS A 87 -1.58 -8.69 -3.97
N GLY A 88 -0.34 -8.33 -3.62
CA GLY A 88 0.84 -9.12 -3.98
C GLY A 88 0.86 -10.51 -3.35
N ILE A 89 0.49 -10.65 -2.06
CA ILE A 89 0.35 -11.95 -1.39
C ILE A 89 -0.78 -12.77 -2.00
N ASN A 90 -1.93 -12.16 -2.35
CA ASN A 90 -3.03 -12.86 -3.01
C ASN A 90 -2.65 -13.38 -4.41
N LEU A 91 -1.90 -12.62 -5.21
CA LEU A 91 -1.35 -13.12 -6.48
C LEU A 91 -0.38 -14.29 -6.27
N TRP A 92 0.54 -14.14 -5.33
CA TRP A 92 1.56 -15.14 -5.01
C TRP A 92 0.95 -16.47 -4.49
N ILE A 93 -0.07 -16.40 -3.63
CA ILE A 93 -0.85 -17.57 -3.18
C ILE A 93 -1.52 -18.29 -4.37
N LYS A 94 -2.06 -17.54 -5.34
CA LYS A 94 -2.65 -18.12 -6.55
C LYS A 94 -1.61 -18.84 -7.42
N ASP A 95 -0.41 -18.28 -7.56
CA ASP A 95 0.66 -18.89 -8.36
C ASP A 95 1.10 -20.25 -7.78
N ILE A 96 1.30 -20.32 -6.45
CA ILE A 96 1.73 -21.55 -5.77
C ILE A 96 0.64 -22.63 -5.84
N LEU A 97 -0.62 -22.28 -5.55
CA LEU A 97 -1.63 -23.28 -5.18
C LEU A 97 -2.68 -23.58 -6.25
N LYS A 98 -2.96 -22.65 -7.18
CA LYS A 98 -4.11 -22.71 -8.13
C LYS A 98 -5.48 -23.00 -7.47
N LEU A 99 -5.57 -22.87 -6.13
CA LEU A 99 -6.72 -23.21 -5.30
C LEU A 99 -6.94 -22.10 -4.26
N ASP A 100 -8.20 -21.88 -3.86
CA ASP A 100 -8.58 -20.76 -3.01
C ASP A 100 -8.24 -21.01 -1.52
N TRP A 101 -7.32 -20.20 -1.00
CA TRP A 101 -6.86 -20.22 0.41
C TRP A 101 -7.23 -18.92 1.15
N SER A 102 -8.31 -18.25 0.74
CA SER A 102 -8.86 -16.99 1.28
C SER A 102 -8.88 -16.89 2.81
N LYS A 103 -9.09 -18.00 3.53
CA LYS A 103 -9.11 -18.03 5.01
C LYS A 103 -7.81 -17.52 5.66
N ASN A 104 -6.64 -17.82 5.09
CA ASN A 104 -5.35 -17.35 5.65
C ASN A 104 -5.08 -15.86 5.33
N ILE A 105 -5.84 -15.25 4.42
CA ILE A 105 -5.67 -13.86 4.00
C ILE A 105 -6.42 -12.90 4.96
N LEU A 106 -7.36 -13.40 5.77
CA LEU A 106 -8.22 -12.60 6.65
C LEU A 106 -7.45 -11.74 7.66
N GLU A 107 -6.36 -12.25 8.26
CA GLU A 107 -5.53 -11.46 9.19
C GLU A 107 -4.81 -10.28 8.51
N ILE A 108 -4.47 -10.41 7.22
CA ILE A 108 -3.80 -9.36 6.42
C ILE A 108 -4.85 -8.42 5.78
N LYS A 109 -6.10 -8.86 5.66
CA LYS A 109 -7.26 -8.02 5.28
C LYS A 109 -7.89 -7.27 6.46
N GLY A 110 -7.35 -7.40 7.68
CA GLY A 110 -7.76 -6.61 8.84
C GLY A 110 -7.56 -5.10 8.65
N ASP A 111 -8.06 -4.32 9.61
CA ASP A 111 -8.05 -2.84 9.57
C ASP A 111 -6.63 -2.24 9.73
N ILE A 112 -5.84 -2.34 8.65
CA ILE A 112 -4.46 -1.86 8.47
C ILE A 112 -3.40 -2.74 9.18
N PRO A 113 -2.86 -3.78 8.51
CA PRO A 113 -1.57 -4.34 8.90
C PRO A 113 -0.44 -3.34 8.56
N LEU A 114 0.54 -3.23 9.45
CA LEU A 114 1.75 -2.41 9.26
C LEU A 114 2.78 -3.15 8.40
N LEU A 115 3.66 -2.42 7.69
CA LEU A 115 4.70 -3.01 6.83
C LEU A 115 5.58 -4.05 7.54
N SER A 116 5.98 -3.77 8.79
CA SER A 116 6.77 -4.69 9.60
C SER A 116 6.05 -6.02 9.87
N VAL A 117 4.74 -5.96 10.15
CA VAL A 117 3.89 -7.13 10.41
C VAL A 117 3.67 -7.92 9.12
N ALA A 118 3.49 -7.24 7.98
CA ALA A 118 3.30 -7.88 6.68
C ALA A 118 4.55 -8.65 6.25
N PHE A 119 5.75 -8.05 6.38
CA PHE A 119 7.03 -8.74 6.10
C PHE A 119 7.30 -9.90 7.08
N PHE A 120 7.01 -9.72 8.37
CA PHE A 120 7.12 -10.80 9.37
C PHE A 120 6.23 -12.01 9.02
N LYS A 121 4.96 -11.77 8.66
CA LYS A 121 4.02 -12.81 8.22
C LYS A 121 4.48 -13.53 6.94
N LEU A 122 5.04 -12.80 5.98
CA LEU A 122 5.71 -13.36 4.79
C LEU A 122 6.82 -14.37 5.20
N GLN A 123 7.72 -13.98 6.10
CA GLN A 123 8.79 -14.86 6.55
C GLN A 123 8.31 -16.06 7.38
N GLN A 124 7.19 -15.94 8.10
CA GLN A 124 6.53 -17.08 8.73
C GLN A 124 5.98 -18.06 7.67
N LEU A 125 5.35 -17.56 6.61
CA LEU A 125 4.83 -18.37 5.51
C LEU A 125 5.95 -19.11 4.77
N GLU A 126 7.08 -18.45 4.49
CA GLU A 126 8.27 -19.11 3.94
C GLU A 126 8.78 -20.25 4.83
N LYS A 127 8.90 -20.02 6.15
CA LYS A 127 9.35 -21.06 7.10
C LYS A 127 8.39 -22.25 7.12
N LEU A 128 7.09 -22.03 7.01
CA LEU A 128 6.08 -23.09 6.93
C LEU A 128 6.22 -23.90 5.62
N ILE A 129 6.42 -23.23 4.47
CA ILE A 129 6.64 -23.89 3.17
C ILE A 129 7.93 -24.72 3.18
N ARG A 130 9.04 -24.16 3.69
CA ARG A 130 10.36 -24.81 3.75
C ARG A 130 10.38 -26.04 4.69
N ASN A 131 9.54 -26.04 5.73
CA ASN A 131 9.52 -27.10 6.75
C ASN A 131 8.42 -28.16 6.55
N ASN A 132 7.57 -28.04 5.52
CA ASN A 132 6.46 -28.97 5.31
C ASN A 132 6.94 -30.27 4.64
N THR A 133 6.94 -31.36 5.41
CA THR A 133 7.36 -32.70 4.96
C THR A 133 6.36 -33.43 4.07
N GLU A 134 5.12 -32.93 3.93
CA GLU A 134 4.08 -33.52 3.08
C GLU A 134 4.14 -33.02 1.63
N ILE A 135 4.80 -31.87 1.39
CA ILE A 135 4.92 -31.26 0.07
C ILE A 135 6.19 -31.81 -0.63
N PRO A 136 6.12 -32.30 -1.88
CA PRO A 136 7.30 -32.74 -2.61
C PRO A 136 8.34 -31.63 -2.77
N ASN A 137 9.63 -31.93 -2.54
CA ASN A 137 10.74 -30.96 -2.61
C ASN A 137 10.79 -30.13 -3.90
N ILE A 138 10.35 -30.69 -5.04
CA ILE A 138 10.25 -29.94 -6.31
C ILE A 138 9.18 -28.83 -6.24
N VAL A 139 8.02 -29.11 -5.64
CA VAL A 139 6.95 -28.11 -5.42
C VAL A 139 7.42 -27.06 -4.41
N ILE A 140 8.12 -27.44 -3.34
CA ILE A 140 8.76 -26.49 -2.42
C ILE A 140 9.74 -25.58 -3.19
N THR A 141 10.60 -26.15 -4.04
CA THR A 141 11.62 -25.40 -4.79
C THR A 141 10.99 -24.41 -5.78
N GLU A 142 10.00 -24.82 -6.58
CA GLU A 142 9.29 -23.91 -7.49
C GLU A 142 8.48 -22.86 -6.72
N SER A 143 7.86 -23.23 -5.60
CA SER A 143 7.17 -22.27 -4.72
C SER A 143 8.12 -21.19 -4.21
N LEU A 144 9.35 -21.56 -3.84
CA LEU A 144 10.39 -20.65 -3.37
C LEU A 144 10.89 -19.68 -4.45
N LYS A 145 11.09 -20.16 -5.69
CA LYS A 145 11.37 -19.28 -6.83
C LYS A 145 10.24 -18.28 -7.06
N LEU A 146 8.98 -18.71 -6.92
CA LEU A 146 7.81 -17.84 -7.02
C LEU A 146 7.74 -16.82 -5.86
N VAL A 147 8.16 -17.18 -4.64
CA VAL A 147 8.32 -16.21 -3.53
C VAL A 147 9.31 -15.13 -3.92
N GLU A 148 10.52 -15.53 -4.32
CA GLU A 148 11.63 -14.61 -4.60
C GLU A 148 11.29 -13.69 -5.78
N TRP A 149 10.72 -14.24 -6.86
CA TRP A 149 10.25 -13.45 -8.00
C TRP A 149 9.13 -12.47 -7.61
N ARG A 150 8.11 -12.90 -6.84
CA ARG A 150 7.03 -12.02 -6.37
C ARG A 150 7.51 -10.96 -5.37
N TRP A 151 8.48 -11.30 -4.54
CA TRP A 151 9.14 -10.36 -3.66
C TRP A 151 9.82 -9.25 -4.47
N ASP A 152 10.82 -9.60 -5.28
CA ASP A 152 11.65 -8.62 -6.00
C ASP A 152 10.83 -7.83 -7.05
N ASN A 153 9.80 -8.42 -7.67
CA ASN A 153 8.99 -7.75 -8.71
C ASN A 153 7.73 -7.03 -8.20
N PHE A 154 7.15 -7.38 -7.04
CA PHE A 154 5.83 -6.86 -6.62
C PHE A 154 5.72 -6.33 -5.18
N LEU A 155 6.56 -6.79 -4.24
CA LEU A 155 6.43 -6.45 -2.81
C LEU A 155 7.64 -5.70 -2.24
N TYR A 156 8.81 -5.81 -2.87
CA TYR A 156 10.03 -5.20 -2.38
C TYR A 156 9.94 -3.66 -2.38
N ASN A 157 10.22 -3.09 -1.22
CA ASN A 157 10.51 -1.68 -1.03
C ASN A 157 11.47 -1.55 0.17
N PRO A 158 12.55 -0.74 0.10
CA PRO A 158 13.48 -0.55 1.21
C PRO A 158 12.80 -0.12 2.52
N ALA A 159 11.78 0.74 2.45
CA ALA A 159 11.03 1.18 3.63
C ALA A 159 10.33 0.03 4.37
N THR A 160 9.98 -1.08 3.70
CA THR A 160 9.45 -2.28 4.37
C THR A 160 10.53 -2.96 5.22
N ILE A 161 11.77 -3.02 4.73
CA ILE A 161 12.90 -3.59 5.47
C ILE A 161 13.29 -2.67 6.63
N VAL A 162 13.28 -1.34 6.43
CA VAL A 162 13.43 -0.36 7.52
C VAL A 162 12.30 -0.51 8.55
N ALA A 163 11.04 -0.64 8.13
CA ALA A 163 9.91 -0.89 9.04
C ALA A 163 10.17 -2.12 9.92
N TYR A 164 10.59 -3.23 9.31
CA TYR A 164 10.85 -4.48 10.03
C TYR A 164 12.10 -4.41 10.94
N LYS A 165 13.12 -3.65 10.53
CA LYS A 165 14.33 -3.41 11.35
C LYS A 165 14.03 -2.54 12.56
N LEU A 166 13.24 -1.48 12.39
CA LEU A 166 12.90 -0.50 13.43
C LEU A 166 11.71 -0.93 14.30
N ASP A 167 10.99 -2.01 13.98
CA ASP A 167 9.93 -2.54 14.85
C ASP A 167 10.55 -3.16 16.12
N PRO A 168 10.29 -2.61 17.33
CA PRO A 168 10.93 -3.09 18.55
C PRO A 168 10.53 -4.51 18.97
N ARG A 169 9.50 -5.10 18.32
CA ARG A 169 9.10 -6.50 18.50
C ARG A 169 10.00 -7.47 17.73
N TYR A 170 10.59 -7.02 16.61
CA TYR A 170 11.30 -7.88 15.65
C TYR A 170 12.78 -7.52 15.48
N CYS A 171 13.16 -6.23 15.57
CA CYS A 171 14.54 -5.73 15.43
C CYS A 171 15.31 -6.20 14.17
N GLY A 172 14.61 -6.69 13.14
CA GLY A 172 15.23 -7.36 11.99
C GLY A 172 15.89 -8.71 12.28
N GLU A 173 15.46 -9.47 13.30
CA GLU A 173 16.06 -10.75 13.75
C GLU A 173 16.40 -11.76 12.63
N THR A 174 15.57 -11.79 11.58
CA THR A 174 15.63 -12.71 10.44
C THR A 174 16.31 -12.12 9.20
N LEU A 175 16.77 -10.88 9.24
CA LEU A 175 17.46 -10.23 8.12
C LEU A 175 18.91 -10.73 8.04
N ASN A 176 19.36 -11.14 6.84
CA ASN A 176 20.78 -11.37 6.58
C ASN A 176 21.52 -10.02 6.52
N PRO A 177 22.46 -9.73 7.45
CA PRO A 177 23.19 -8.45 7.51
C PRO A 177 23.82 -8.09 6.15
N LYS A 178 24.49 -9.08 5.53
CA LYS A 178 25.20 -8.93 4.25
C LYS A 178 24.30 -8.59 3.05
N ARG A 179 22.98 -8.80 3.13
CA ARG A 179 22.02 -8.41 2.08
C ARG A 179 21.38 -7.06 2.36
N TRP A 180 21.21 -6.69 3.63
CA TRP A 180 20.25 -5.65 4.00
C TRP A 180 20.84 -4.41 4.67
N ASP A 181 21.97 -4.47 5.37
CA ASP A 181 22.44 -3.33 6.18
C ASP A 181 22.72 -2.08 5.32
N ALA A 182 23.50 -2.22 4.25
CA ALA A 182 23.79 -1.15 3.29
C ALA A 182 22.58 -0.69 2.43
N ILE A 183 21.42 -1.35 2.56
CA ILE A 183 20.14 -0.93 1.99
C ILE A 183 19.34 -0.15 3.06
N ILE A 184 19.34 -0.62 4.30
CA ILE A 184 18.73 0.04 5.46
C ILE A 184 19.40 1.39 5.71
N GLU A 185 20.72 1.44 5.80
CA GLU A 185 21.51 2.67 6.01
C GLU A 185 21.21 3.71 4.93
N ARG A 186 21.19 3.29 3.66
CA ARG A 186 20.87 4.17 2.51
C ARG A 186 19.45 4.71 2.55
N GLU A 187 18.49 3.87 2.92
CA GLU A 187 17.08 4.29 3.06
C GLU A 187 16.88 5.20 4.27
N LEU A 188 17.59 4.96 5.37
CA LEU A 188 17.60 5.84 6.55
C LEU A 188 18.16 7.22 6.20
N MET A 189 19.31 7.30 5.53
CA MET A 189 19.89 8.57 5.05
C MET A 189 18.93 9.30 4.10
N ARG A 190 18.33 8.60 3.11
CA ARG A 190 17.32 9.16 2.19
C ARG A 190 16.09 9.74 2.91
N LEU A 191 15.66 9.11 4.00
CA LEU A 191 14.50 9.53 4.79
C LEU A 191 14.83 10.57 5.87
N ALA A 192 16.10 10.68 6.28
CA ALA A 192 16.61 11.69 7.20
C ALA A 192 16.87 13.04 6.50
N GLY A 193 17.34 13.01 5.25
CA GLY A 193 17.81 14.19 4.52
C GLY A 193 19.33 14.36 4.60
N PRO A 194 19.96 15.00 3.59
CA PRO A 194 21.42 15.11 3.47
C PRO A 194 22.07 15.88 4.63
N GLU A 195 21.31 16.73 5.33
CA GLU A 195 21.77 17.48 6.51
C GLU A 195 21.84 16.64 7.79
N ASN A 196 21.34 15.40 7.76
CA ASN A 196 21.15 14.54 8.93
C ASN A 196 21.89 13.18 8.82
N GLU A 197 22.65 12.92 7.75
CA GLU A 197 23.20 11.59 7.43
C GLU A 197 24.10 11.00 8.53
N ASP A 198 25.04 11.78 9.06
CA ASP A 198 25.93 11.33 10.14
C ASP A 198 25.13 10.99 11.42
N GLN A 199 24.19 11.86 11.81
CA GLN A 199 23.40 11.67 13.05
C GLN A 199 22.44 10.48 12.93
N ILE A 200 21.79 10.25 11.79
CA ILE A 200 20.90 9.08 11.66
C ILE A 200 21.68 7.76 11.72
N LEU A 201 22.93 7.73 11.22
CA LEU A 201 23.80 6.56 11.35
C LEU A 201 24.27 6.35 12.79
N GLU A 202 24.58 7.41 13.56
CA GLU A 202 24.90 7.30 15.00
C GLU A 202 23.69 6.83 15.83
N GLU A 203 22.51 7.45 15.67
CA GLU A 203 21.28 7.03 16.33
C GLU A 203 20.93 5.55 16.00
N PHE A 204 21.12 5.14 14.74
CA PHE A 204 20.87 3.78 14.29
C PHE A 204 21.91 2.77 14.81
N ALA A 205 23.18 3.15 14.89
CA ALA A 205 24.24 2.31 15.46
C ALA A 205 23.98 2.02 16.95
N GLU A 206 23.53 3.01 17.73
CA GLU A 206 23.13 2.76 19.12
C GLU A 206 21.92 1.82 19.22
N PHE A 207 20.92 1.98 18.34
CA PHE A 207 19.73 1.12 18.29
C PHE A 207 20.09 -0.34 17.96
N VAL A 208 20.93 -0.57 16.95
CA VAL A 208 21.36 -1.91 16.53
C VAL A 208 22.25 -2.57 17.58
N GLY A 209 23.18 -1.81 18.18
CA GLY A 209 24.03 -2.29 19.27
C GLY A 209 23.30 -2.48 20.61
N LYS A 210 22.11 -1.89 20.77
CA LYS A 210 21.37 -1.75 22.04
C LYS A 210 22.22 -1.13 23.15
N ILE A 211 23.04 -0.16 22.78
CA ILE A 211 23.93 0.60 23.66
C ILE A 211 23.32 1.96 24.00
N GLY A 212 24.08 2.83 24.68
CA GLY A 212 23.64 4.18 25.05
C GLY A 212 22.28 4.20 25.75
N GLY A 213 21.38 5.06 25.29
CA GLY A 213 20.00 5.15 25.76
C GLY A 213 19.06 3.99 25.36
N PHE A 214 19.50 3.08 24.49
CA PHE A 214 18.80 1.83 24.16
C PHE A 214 19.20 0.65 25.07
N SER A 215 20.25 0.78 25.90
CA SER A 215 20.67 -0.24 26.89
C SER A 215 19.68 -0.46 28.05
N ILE A 216 18.62 0.35 28.11
CA ILE A 216 17.66 0.40 29.21
C ILE A 216 16.74 -0.83 29.17
N ASN A 217 16.98 -1.83 30.02
CA ASN A 217 16.23 -3.10 30.03
C ASN A 217 14.69 -2.97 30.00
N HIS A 218 14.10 -2.01 30.72
CA HIS A 218 12.64 -1.85 30.75
C HIS A 218 12.03 -1.37 29.42
N LEU A 219 12.84 -0.74 28.55
CA LEU A 219 12.44 -0.34 27.20
C LEU A 219 12.05 -1.56 26.35
N TRP A 220 12.76 -2.68 26.52
CA TRP A 220 12.54 -3.94 25.80
C TRP A 220 11.50 -4.86 26.48
N GLY A 221 10.83 -4.37 27.53
CA GLY A 221 9.69 -5.02 28.17
C GLY A 221 8.38 -4.82 27.40
N PRO A 222 7.20 -4.86 28.08
CA PRO A 222 5.88 -4.84 27.45
C PRO A 222 5.57 -3.63 26.54
N ILE A 223 6.34 -2.54 26.67
CA ILE A 223 6.18 -1.32 25.86
C ILE A 223 6.42 -1.61 24.36
N LYS A 224 7.33 -2.56 24.03
CA LYS A 224 7.70 -2.90 22.65
C LYS A 224 6.51 -3.36 21.81
N GLU A 225 5.49 -3.96 22.44
CA GLU A 225 4.28 -4.47 21.78
C GLU A 225 3.43 -3.36 21.14
N LYS A 226 3.71 -2.09 21.47
CA LYS A 226 3.14 -0.90 20.83
C LYS A 226 4.28 -0.04 20.24
N PRO A 227 4.81 -0.37 19.04
CA PRO A 227 5.96 0.31 18.44
C PRO A 227 5.83 1.85 18.40
N TYR A 228 4.63 2.37 18.12
CA TYR A 228 4.35 3.81 18.13
C TYR A 228 4.59 4.45 19.51
N ASN A 229 4.18 3.79 20.60
CA ASN A 229 4.41 4.29 21.96
C ASN A 229 5.88 4.16 22.36
N TRP A 230 6.52 3.08 21.93
CA TRP A 230 7.95 2.81 22.16
C TRP A 230 8.84 3.89 21.54
N TRP A 231 8.63 4.23 20.28
CA TRP A 231 9.40 5.27 19.60
C TRP A 231 9.12 6.68 20.15
N ASN A 232 7.88 6.99 20.54
CA ASN A 232 7.59 8.25 21.24
C ASN A 232 8.30 8.36 22.60
N LEU A 233 8.50 7.26 23.34
CA LEU A 233 9.22 7.26 24.62
C LEU A 233 10.72 7.59 24.47
N VAL A 234 11.31 7.30 23.31
CA VAL A 234 12.74 7.55 23.02
C VAL A 234 12.99 8.76 22.13
N LYS A 235 11.96 9.36 21.52
CA LYS A 235 12.05 10.51 20.59
C LYS A 235 12.77 11.74 21.15
N ALA A 236 12.71 11.96 22.46
CA ALA A 236 13.45 13.07 23.10
C ALA A 236 14.98 12.85 23.17
N ARG A 237 15.47 11.64 22.88
CA ARG A 237 16.90 11.27 22.83
C ARG A 237 17.38 10.91 21.42
N TYR A 238 16.52 10.33 20.60
CA TYR A 238 16.81 9.92 19.22
C TYR A 238 15.80 10.57 18.27
N PRO A 239 15.83 11.90 18.09
CA PRO A 239 14.77 12.62 17.39
C PRO A 239 14.60 12.19 15.93
N ILE A 240 15.71 11.89 15.22
CA ILE A 240 15.68 11.63 13.78
C ILE A 240 15.23 10.20 13.51
N LEU A 241 15.85 9.22 14.16
CA LEU A 241 15.51 7.81 14.03
C LEU A 241 14.09 7.54 14.52
N SER A 242 13.66 8.18 15.61
CA SER A 242 12.29 8.02 16.12
C SER A 242 11.27 8.65 15.19
N ASP A 243 11.57 9.77 14.53
CA ASP A 243 10.64 10.38 13.57
C ASP A 243 10.49 9.52 12.30
N ILE A 244 11.60 9.00 11.75
CA ILE A 244 11.58 8.03 10.64
C ILE A 244 10.84 6.76 11.05
N ALA A 245 11.10 6.22 12.24
CA ALA A 245 10.43 5.02 12.74
C ALA A 245 8.91 5.24 12.90
N LEU A 246 8.49 6.35 13.51
CA LEU A 246 7.06 6.69 13.66
C LEU A 246 6.37 6.89 12.31
N LYS A 247 7.04 7.55 11.36
CA LYS A 247 6.58 7.72 9.98
C LYS A 247 6.38 6.37 9.29
N VAL A 248 7.43 5.53 9.27
CA VAL A 248 7.48 4.26 8.53
C VAL A 248 6.59 3.18 9.16
N LEU A 249 6.56 3.08 10.49
CA LEU A 249 5.70 2.13 11.22
C LEU A 249 4.22 2.55 11.23
N SER A 250 3.87 3.76 10.75
CA SER A 250 2.49 4.18 10.52
C SER A 250 1.99 3.91 9.09
N ILE A 251 2.83 3.37 8.19
CA ILE A 251 2.44 3.10 6.79
C ILE A 251 1.56 1.84 6.72
N PRO A 252 0.34 1.93 6.16
CA PRO A 252 -0.45 0.74 5.81
C PRO A 252 0.26 -0.13 4.78
N ALA A 253 0.33 -1.45 5.01
CA ALA A 253 0.83 -2.36 3.98
C ALA A 253 -0.18 -2.54 2.82
N THR A 254 -1.45 -2.15 3.00
CA THR A 254 -2.55 -2.50 2.08
C THR A 254 -3.38 -1.29 1.65
N SER A 255 -3.80 -1.26 0.39
CA SER A 255 -4.84 -0.36 -0.14
C SER A 255 -6.28 -0.85 0.14
N ALA A 256 -6.48 -1.77 1.11
CA ALA A 256 -7.78 -2.37 1.43
C ALA A 256 -8.85 -1.38 1.93
N ALA A 257 -8.45 -0.16 2.35
CA ALA A 257 -9.38 0.95 2.55
C ALA A 257 -10.06 1.36 1.24
N SER A 258 -9.32 1.42 0.13
CA SER A 258 -9.86 1.71 -1.20
C SER A 258 -10.76 0.59 -1.70
N GLU A 259 -10.41 -0.68 -1.47
CA GLU A 259 -11.27 -1.83 -1.82
C GLU A 259 -12.66 -1.74 -1.16
N ARG A 260 -12.71 -1.50 0.17
CA ARG A 260 -13.98 -1.28 0.90
C ARG A 260 -14.72 -0.02 0.44
N ASN A 261 -14.00 1.01 -0.01
CA ASN A 261 -14.61 2.21 -0.55
C ASN A 261 -15.23 1.97 -1.93
N TRP A 262 -14.65 1.09 -2.77
CA TRP A 262 -15.29 0.63 -4.02
C TRP A 262 -16.56 -0.20 -3.76
N SER A 263 -16.62 -0.98 -2.68
CA SER A 263 -17.88 -1.62 -2.22
C SER A 263 -18.94 -0.56 -1.89
N THR A 264 -18.55 0.55 -1.26
CA THR A 264 -19.44 1.68 -0.94
C THR A 264 -19.96 2.37 -2.21
N PHE A 265 -19.09 2.64 -3.19
CA PHE A 265 -19.49 3.13 -4.52
C PHE A 265 -20.49 2.17 -5.20
N SER A 266 -20.24 0.86 -5.14
CA SER A 266 -21.08 -0.17 -5.76
C SER A 266 -22.46 -0.29 -5.11
N PHE A 267 -22.57 -0.09 -3.79
CA PHE A 267 -23.83 -0.06 -3.05
C PHE A 267 -24.70 1.17 -3.41
N ILE A 268 -24.07 2.33 -3.57
CA ILE A 268 -24.75 3.60 -3.90
C ILE A 268 -25.16 3.62 -5.40
N HIS A 269 -24.28 3.20 -6.31
CA HIS A 269 -24.45 3.29 -7.76
C HIS A 269 -24.62 1.91 -8.42
N THR A 270 -25.73 1.23 -8.10
CA THR A 270 -26.06 -0.10 -8.65
C THR A 270 -26.60 -0.03 -10.09
N LYS A 271 -26.68 -1.19 -10.78
CA LYS A 271 -27.28 -1.29 -12.14
C LYS A 271 -28.70 -0.72 -12.20
N LEU A 272 -29.45 -0.77 -11.10
CA LEU A 272 -30.81 -0.24 -10.95
C LEU A 272 -30.84 1.23 -10.49
N ARG A 273 -29.81 1.71 -9.79
CA ARG A 273 -29.68 3.10 -9.27
C ARG A 273 -28.73 3.96 -10.11
N ASN A 274 -28.60 3.67 -11.40
CA ASN A 274 -27.61 4.27 -12.31
C ASN A 274 -27.85 5.75 -12.71
N ARG A 275 -28.99 6.34 -12.31
CA ARG A 275 -29.41 7.70 -12.69
C ARG A 275 -28.62 8.84 -12.05
N LEU A 276 -27.88 8.58 -10.98
CA LEU A 276 -27.02 9.58 -10.34
C LEU A 276 -25.86 10.00 -11.27
N LEU A 277 -25.51 11.28 -11.26
CA LEU A 277 -24.29 11.78 -11.90
C LEU A 277 -23.09 11.58 -10.98
N ASN A 278 -21.92 11.36 -11.57
CA ASN A 278 -20.65 11.08 -10.90
C ASN A 278 -20.35 12.03 -9.69
N PRO A 279 -20.39 13.37 -9.81
CA PRO A 279 -20.16 14.27 -8.67
C PRO A 279 -21.22 14.20 -7.55
N ARG A 280 -22.39 13.61 -7.81
CA ARG A 280 -23.41 13.34 -6.78
C ARG A 280 -23.19 11.98 -6.10
N VAL A 281 -22.70 10.98 -6.83
CA VAL A 281 -22.26 9.70 -6.23
C VAL A 281 -21.09 9.94 -5.28
N GLU A 282 -20.06 10.69 -5.72
CA GLU A 282 -18.91 11.05 -4.89
C GLU A 282 -19.33 11.71 -3.57
N LYS A 283 -20.19 12.73 -3.61
CA LYS A 283 -20.65 13.42 -2.39
C LYS A 283 -21.40 12.49 -1.42
N ILE A 284 -22.18 11.54 -1.93
CA ILE A 284 -22.88 10.55 -1.08
C ILE A 284 -21.87 9.56 -0.48
N VAL A 285 -20.87 9.09 -1.24
CA VAL A 285 -19.79 8.24 -0.72
C VAL A 285 -18.97 8.96 0.35
N TYR A 286 -18.60 10.24 0.11
CA TYR A 286 -17.87 11.07 1.06
C TYR A 286 -18.61 11.16 2.40
N ILE A 287 -19.91 11.51 2.36
CA ILE A 287 -20.74 11.60 3.56
C ILE A 287 -20.83 10.24 4.26
N TYR A 288 -21.24 9.19 3.54
CA TYR A 288 -21.43 7.85 4.10
C TYR A 288 -20.16 7.29 4.76
N TRP A 289 -19.01 7.47 4.11
CA TRP A 289 -17.73 6.97 4.60
C TRP A 289 -17.22 7.80 5.79
N ASN A 290 -17.13 9.13 5.64
CA ASN A 290 -16.52 9.99 6.64
C ASN A 290 -17.40 10.16 7.89
N LEU A 291 -18.74 10.07 7.78
CA LEU A 291 -19.65 10.10 8.93
C LEU A 291 -19.38 8.97 9.93
N ARG A 292 -19.01 7.77 9.46
CA ARG A 292 -18.62 6.65 10.34
C ARG A 292 -17.35 6.97 11.13
N ILE A 293 -16.40 7.67 10.51
CA ILE A 293 -15.16 8.11 11.17
C ILE A 293 -15.49 9.16 12.24
N LEU A 294 -16.29 10.19 11.90
CA LEU A 294 -16.71 11.24 12.83
C LEU A 294 -17.46 10.68 14.05
N ARG A 295 -18.42 9.76 13.84
CA ARG A 295 -19.08 9.00 14.92
C ARG A 295 -18.08 8.28 15.81
N SER A 296 -17.11 7.57 15.21
CA SER A 296 -16.04 6.85 15.92
C SER A 296 -14.95 7.74 16.57
N LEU A 297 -15.15 9.06 16.59
CA LEU A 297 -14.30 10.07 17.23
C LEU A 297 -15.10 10.97 18.19
N GLU A 298 -16.38 10.64 18.46
CA GLU A 298 -17.30 11.46 19.27
C GLU A 298 -17.37 12.93 18.80
N TRP A 299 -17.25 13.11 17.48
CA TRP A 299 -17.28 14.41 16.84
C TRP A 299 -18.73 14.92 16.78
N PRO A 300 -18.99 16.19 17.20
CA PRO A 300 -20.30 16.83 17.05
C PRO A 300 -20.90 16.69 15.64
N LEU A 301 -22.09 16.11 15.54
CA LEU A 301 -22.77 15.95 14.24
C LEU A 301 -23.82 17.05 14.01
N SER A 302 -24.28 17.71 15.06
CA SER A 302 -25.16 18.87 14.99
C SER A 302 -24.42 20.20 15.18
N ILE A 303 -24.98 21.25 14.57
CA ILE A 303 -24.51 22.63 14.74
C ILE A 303 -24.55 23.06 16.23
N ASP A 304 -25.53 22.58 17.01
CA ASP A 304 -25.66 22.97 18.40
C ASP A 304 -24.71 22.23 19.35
N GLU A 305 -24.27 21.01 19.00
CA GLU A 305 -23.13 20.36 19.68
C GLU A 305 -21.80 21.06 19.36
N LEU A 306 -21.61 21.54 18.12
CA LEU A 306 -20.43 22.33 17.74
C LEU A 306 -20.37 23.63 18.54
N LYS A 307 -21.49 24.37 18.63
CA LYS A 307 -21.62 25.55 19.50
C LYS A 307 -21.36 25.21 20.98
N LYS A 308 -21.92 24.10 21.50
CA LYS A 308 -21.68 23.64 22.90
C LYS A 308 -20.21 23.28 23.17
N LYS A 309 -19.47 22.75 22.19
CA LYS A 309 -18.00 22.53 22.30
C LYS A 309 -17.17 23.79 21.97
N GLY A 310 -17.80 24.95 21.74
CA GLY A 310 -17.12 26.24 21.57
C GLY A 310 -16.56 26.52 20.16
N TYR A 311 -16.98 25.76 19.14
CA TYR A 311 -16.57 26.03 17.76
C TYR A 311 -17.34 27.21 17.18
N LEU A 312 -16.61 28.22 16.70
CA LEU A 312 -17.17 29.30 15.89
C LEU A 312 -17.40 28.78 14.46
N LEU A 313 -18.63 28.89 13.98
CA LEU A 313 -19.04 28.55 12.62
C LEU A 313 -19.45 29.84 11.90
N GLU A 314 -19.02 30.00 10.65
CA GLU A 314 -19.40 31.16 9.83
C GLU A 314 -20.89 31.09 9.47
N ASP A 315 -21.58 32.24 9.54
CA ASP A 315 -23.06 32.33 9.45
C ASP A 315 -23.66 31.79 8.13
N ASN A 316 -22.84 31.68 7.08
CA ASN A 316 -23.24 31.17 5.76
C ASN A 316 -23.74 29.71 5.75
N ILE A 317 -23.50 28.94 6.83
CA ILE A 317 -23.94 27.53 6.95
C ILE A 317 -25.40 27.41 7.46
N ILE A 318 -25.95 28.47 8.05
CA ILE A 318 -27.17 28.40 8.90
C ILE A 318 -28.46 28.10 8.10
N ASN A 319 -28.52 28.43 6.81
CA ASN A 319 -29.75 28.40 6.00
C ASN A 319 -30.09 27.04 5.35
N THR A 320 -29.84 25.92 6.03
CA THR A 320 -30.35 24.60 5.61
C THR A 320 -31.07 23.91 6.76
N GLU A 321 -32.37 23.64 6.56
CA GLU A 321 -33.27 23.13 7.58
C GLU A 321 -32.86 21.74 8.11
N SER A 322 -32.99 21.58 9.43
CA SER A 322 -32.57 20.42 10.20
C SER A 322 -33.48 19.21 9.95
N ASN A 323 -33.27 18.54 8.82
CA ASN A 323 -33.85 17.21 8.58
C ASN A 323 -33.11 16.19 9.44
N GLU A 324 -33.76 15.72 10.52
CA GLU A 324 -33.28 14.61 11.33
C GLU A 324 -33.23 13.33 10.48
N ILE A 325 -32.03 12.77 10.31
CA ILE A 325 -31.83 11.53 9.57
C ILE A 325 -31.82 10.38 10.58
N GLU A 326 -33.00 9.82 10.84
CA GLU A 326 -33.09 8.46 11.39
C GLU A 326 -32.45 7.49 10.38
N LEU A 327 -31.49 6.70 10.85
CA LEU A 327 -30.85 5.63 10.09
C LEU A 327 -30.83 4.37 10.95
N ILE A 328 -31.37 3.30 10.38
CA ILE A 328 -31.55 1.99 11.01
C ILE A 328 -30.19 1.41 11.43
N GLU A 329 -30.13 0.86 12.64
CA GLU A 329 -28.98 0.08 13.11
C GLU A 329 -29.01 -1.34 12.50
N GLU A 330 -28.07 -1.65 11.60
CA GLU A 330 -27.90 -3.00 11.01
C GLU A 330 -26.53 -3.61 11.35
N ASP A 331 -26.15 -3.61 12.64
CA ASP A 331 -25.04 -4.42 13.15
C ASP A 331 -25.43 -5.92 13.23
N ASN A 332 -25.70 -6.57 12.09
CA ASN A 332 -25.88 -8.04 12.05
C ASN A 332 -25.74 -8.77 10.68
N PHE A 333 -25.11 -8.18 9.65
CA PHE A 333 -24.85 -8.90 8.39
C PHE A 333 -23.35 -8.95 7.99
N LEU A 334 -22.60 -9.79 8.71
CA LEU A 334 -21.28 -10.29 8.32
C LEU A 334 -21.30 -11.83 8.13
N SER A 335 -22.38 -12.34 7.53
CA SER A 335 -22.58 -13.78 7.30
C SER A 335 -23.45 -14.09 6.08
N ASP A 336 -23.02 -13.64 4.89
CA ASP A 336 -22.99 -14.44 3.65
C ASP A 336 -22.54 -13.57 2.46
N ASP A 337 -21.40 -13.92 1.85
CA ASP A 337 -21.06 -13.50 0.48
C ASP A 337 -20.31 -14.62 -0.25
N SER A 338 -20.97 -15.80 -0.29
CA SER A 338 -20.50 -16.98 -1.04
C SER A 338 -21.43 -17.34 -2.21
N SER A 339 -22.14 -16.35 -2.77
CA SER A 339 -23.12 -16.60 -3.85
C SER A 339 -23.29 -15.49 -4.90
N TYR A 340 -22.27 -14.66 -5.16
CA TYR A 340 -22.23 -13.81 -6.35
C TYR A 340 -21.00 -14.05 -7.24
N THR A 341 -21.00 -15.23 -7.87
CA THR A 341 -20.15 -15.54 -9.03
C THR A 341 -20.51 -14.66 -10.23
N ASN A 342 -20.00 -13.43 -10.27
CA ASN A 342 -19.92 -12.68 -11.52
C ASN A 342 -18.89 -13.37 -12.43
N THR A 343 -19.37 -14.07 -13.45
CA THR A 343 -18.54 -14.65 -14.50
C THR A 343 -17.72 -13.57 -15.18
N MET A 344 -16.41 -13.56 -14.91
CA MET A 344 -15.46 -12.75 -15.67
C MET A 344 -15.27 -13.37 -17.06
N ASN A 345 -16.10 -12.94 -18.02
CA ASN A 345 -15.78 -13.15 -19.42
C ASN A 345 -14.58 -12.25 -19.77
N SER A 346 -13.41 -12.86 -19.90
CA SER A 346 -12.27 -12.27 -20.59
C SER A 346 -12.59 -12.16 -22.08
N ALA A 347 -12.70 -10.93 -22.58
CA ALA A 347 -12.91 -10.58 -23.98
C ALA A 347 -12.31 -9.16 -24.18
N ASP A 348 -11.35 -8.91 -25.07
CA ASP A 348 -10.65 -9.84 -25.98
C ASP A 348 -9.16 -9.47 -26.10
N GLU A 349 -8.28 -10.47 -26.15
CA GLU A 349 -6.95 -10.37 -26.75
C GLU A 349 -6.91 -11.36 -27.94
N ASN A 350 -7.45 -10.92 -29.07
CA ASN A 350 -7.43 -11.65 -30.35
C ASN A 350 -7.40 -10.63 -31.49
N ASP A 351 -6.22 -10.08 -31.78
CA ASP A 351 -5.99 -9.24 -32.96
C ASP A 351 -4.81 -9.77 -33.77
N THR A 352 -4.98 -10.97 -34.30
CA THR A 352 -4.08 -11.58 -35.28
C THR A 352 -4.60 -11.33 -36.69
N SER A 353 -4.22 -10.20 -37.29
CA SER A 353 -4.43 -9.95 -38.72
C SER A 353 -3.10 -9.73 -39.45
N ASN A 354 -2.73 -10.75 -40.23
CA ASN A 354 -1.61 -10.84 -41.17
C ASN A 354 -1.14 -9.51 -41.78
N MET A 355 0.19 -9.36 -41.89
CA MET A 355 0.81 -8.84 -43.11
C MET A 355 1.72 -9.91 -43.69
N ASP A 356 1.79 -9.93 -45.02
CA ASP A 356 2.07 -11.13 -45.80
C ASP A 356 3.52 -11.62 -45.79
N HIS A 357 3.69 -12.85 -46.29
CA HIS A 357 4.98 -13.32 -46.78
C HIS A 357 5.53 -12.36 -47.84
N ASP A 358 6.80 -11.99 -47.71
CA ASP A 358 7.69 -12.03 -48.87
C ASP A 358 9.09 -12.48 -48.47
N ILE A 359 9.63 -13.45 -49.21
CA ILE A 359 10.98 -14.00 -49.02
C ILE A 359 11.66 -13.95 -50.38
N ASN A 360 12.70 -13.12 -50.53
CA ASN A 360 13.99 -13.52 -51.15
C ASN A 360 15.03 -12.40 -51.24
N SER A 361 16.31 -12.82 -51.26
CA SER A 361 17.50 -12.06 -51.65
C SER A 361 17.92 -10.89 -50.71
N ILE A 362 19.20 -10.53 -50.53
CA ILE A 362 20.43 -10.75 -51.33
C ILE A 362 21.63 -11.23 -50.46
N SER A 363 22.61 -11.91 -51.10
CA SER A 363 23.96 -12.34 -50.65
C SER A 363 24.60 -11.57 -49.47
N SER A 364 25.07 -12.20 -48.37
CA SER A 364 26.20 -13.15 -48.20
C SER A 364 27.62 -12.54 -48.30
N ILE A 365 28.41 -12.63 -47.21
CA ILE A 365 29.89 -12.69 -47.18
C ILE A 365 30.36 -13.15 -45.77
N GLU A 366 31.26 -14.13 -45.78
CA GLU A 366 32.45 -14.42 -44.92
C GLU A 366 32.82 -13.42 -43.79
N ASP A 367 33.48 -13.74 -42.67
CA ASP A 367 33.87 -14.98 -41.92
C ASP A 367 34.41 -14.47 -40.51
N THR A 368 34.97 -15.14 -39.49
CA THR A 368 35.57 -16.47 -39.22
C THR A 368 35.39 -16.85 -37.73
N ASN A 369 35.69 -18.10 -37.35
CA ASN A 369 35.82 -18.65 -35.99
C ASN A 369 36.47 -17.74 -34.93
N ASN A 370 35.97 -17.79 -33.67
CA ASN A 370 36.72 -18.47 -32.60
C ASN A 370 35.88 -18.78 -31.33
N ASN A 371 36.41 -19.67 -30.49
CA ASN A 371 35.85 -20.01 -29.16
C ASN A 371 36.12 -18.90 -28.13
N GLU A 372 35.22 -18.71 -27.15
CA GLU A 372 35.44 -19.20 -25.77
C GLU A 372 34.22 -18.98 -24.85
N GLN A 373 34.25 -19.62 -23.67
CA GLN A 373 33.17 -19.54 -22.67
C GLN A 373 33.36 -18.34 -21.73
N THR A 374 32.29 -17.63 -21.39
CA THR A 374 32.14 -16.97 -20.07
C THR A 374 30.65 -16.74 -19.79
N LEU A 375 30.16 -17.15 -18.62
CA LEU A 375 28.86 -16.75 -18.10
C LEU A 375 28.98 -15.44 -17.33
N PHE A 376 28.28 -14.39 -17.76
CA PHE A 376 27.83 -13.32 -16.87
C PHE A 376 26.52 -12.73 -17.38
N TYR A 377 25.47 -12.84 -16.56
CA TYR A 377 24.26 -12.02 -16.67
C TYR A 377 23.83 -11.58 -15.27
N GLN A 378 23.92 -10.28 -15.03
CA GLN A 378 23.16 -9.57 -14.00
C GLN A 378 22.29 -8.54 -14.70
N MET A 379 21.00 -8.54 -14.40
CA MET A 379 20.15 -7.35 -14.26
C MET A 379 19.10 -7.65 -13.19
#